data_AF-A0A0C4F2Q1-F1
#
_entry.id   AF-A0A0C4F2Q1-F1
#
_cell.length_a   1.000
_cell.length_b   1.000
_cell.length_c   1.000
_cell.angle_alpha   90.00
_cell.angle_beta   90.00
_cell.angle_gamma   90.00
#
_symmetry.space_group_name_H-M   'P 1'
#
loop_
_entity.id
_entity.type
_entity.pdbx_description
1 polymer ?
#
loop_
_entity_poly.entity_id
_entity_poly.type
_entity_poly.pdbx_seq_one_letter_code
_entity_poly.pdbx_strand_id
1 'polypeptide(L)'
;MVQGAWNLASGSSDTVLQELAGLTTPAIQSAPEADPNDNTNINARNDVSRDSLVQLQAANAAMPLVKLARILAKKTSESIAKKRRAGALDVELNSVTMKELNEATELIYMSLEDLSSLLPLLTRTAEAMRIHRQNEIRSLIADLREAMGTTLTILESRLVPFMAKILGDSNELRLETSFPILKQSWEKASDRLMEISLSFEVDQAAI
;
A
#
# COMPACT_ATOMS: atom_id res chain seq x y z
N MET A 1 12.98 9.94 15.56
CA MET A 1 13.35 10.99 14.58
C MET A 1 12.50 10.84 13.34
N VAL A 2 12.03 11.94 12.74
CA VAL A 2 11.12 11.94 11.57
C VAL A 2 11.66 11.12 10.40
N GLN A 3 12.93 11.31 10.01
CA GLN A 3 13.55 10.50 8.94
C GLN A 3 13.50 8.98 9.22
N GLY A 4 13.58 8.58 10.50
CA GLY A 4 13.49 7.18 10.89
C GLY A 4 12.11 6.58 10.64
N ALA A 5 11.03 7.32 10.92
CA ALA A 5 9.66 6.89 10.65
C ALA A 5 9.42 6.69 9.14
N TRP A 6 9.87 7.65 8.31
CA TRP A 6 9.75 7.53 6.85
C TRP A 6 10.61 6.40 6.26
N ASN A 7 11.80 6.16 6.80
CA ASN A 7 12.61 5.00 6.41
C ASN A 7 11.95 3.68 6.79
N LEU A 8 11.40 3.60 8.02
CA LEU A 8 10.68 2.43 8.49
C LEU A 8 9.49 2.13 7.58
N ALA A 9 8.65 3.13 7.29
CA ALA A 9 7.51 2.97 6.40
C ALA A 9 7.91 2.51 4.99
N SER A 10 9.03 3.02 4.45
CA SER A 10 9.56 2.52 3.18
C SER A 10 10.00 1.06 3.26
N GLY A 11 10.65 0.64 4.36
CA GLY A 11 11.09 -0.75 4.56
C GLY A 11 9.91 -1.69 4.77
N SER A 12 8.93 -1.27 5.56
CA SER A 12 7.74 -2.07 5.79
C SER A 12 6.83 -2.16 4.56
N SER A 13 6.83 -1.13 3.69
CA SER A 13 6.20 -1.25 2.37
C SER A 13 6.80 -2.39 1.54
N ASP A 14 8.09 -2.71 1.71
CA ASP A 14 8.72 -3.86 1.04
C ASP A 14 8.20 -5.19 1.61
N THR A 15 7.96 -5.27 2.93
CA THR A 15 7.30 -6.43 3.56
C THR A 15 5.90 -6.64 3.00
N VAL A 16 5.07 -5.58 2.99
CA VAL A 16 3.71 -5.63 2.44
C VAL A 16 3.71 -6.03 0.96
N LEU A 17 4.66 -5.51 0.17
CA LEU A 17 4.81 -5.93 -1.24
C LEU A 17 5.18 -7.40 -1.38
N GLN A 18 6.01 -7.93 -0.48
CA GLN A 18 6.38 -9.35 -0.49
C GLN A 18 5.19 -10.24 -0.13
N GLU A 19 4.39 -9.84 0.85
CA GLU A 19 3.14 -10.53 1.22
C GLU A 19 2.17 -10.57 0.04
N LEU A 20 1.90 -9.42 -0.58
CA LEU A 20 1.04 -9.33 -1.76
C LEU A 20 1.61 -10.15 -2.91
N ALA A 21 2.93 -10.13 -3.13
CA ALA A 21 3.58 -10.93 -4.16
C ALA A 21 3.37 -12.45 -3.92
N GLY A 22 3.43 -12.89 -2.66
CA GLY A 22 3.11 -14.25 -2.27
C GLY A 22 1.68 -14.67 -2.64
N LEU A 23 0.71 -13.75 -2.52
CA LEU A 23 -0.68 -13.98 -2.95
C LEU A 23 -0.86 -13.98 -4.47
N THR A 24 0.07 -13.34 -5.20
CA THR A 24 0.02 -13.29 -6.68
C THR A 24 0.78 -14.42 -7.37
N THR A 25 1.60 -15.17 -6.61
CA THR A 25 2.37 -16.28 -7.17
C THR A 25 1.47 -17.52 -7.21
N PRO A 26 1.29 -18.18 -8.37
CA PRO A 26 0.57 -19.43 -8.43
C PRO A 26 1.18 -20.42 -7.44
N ALA A 27 0.35 -21.04 -6.61
CA ALA A 27 0.78 -22.14 -5.75
C ALA A 27 1.25 -23.30 -6.65
N ILE A 28 2.54 -23.31 -7.01
CA ILE A 28 3.21 -24.50 -7.46
C ILE A 28 3.33 -25.36 -6.21
N GLN A 29 2.27 -26.09 -5.89
CA GLN A 29 2.36 -27.16 -4.91
C GLN A 29 3.49 -28.08 -5.40
N SER A 30 4.53 -28.20 -4.58
CA SER A 30 5.55 -29.23 -4.72
C SER A 30 4.82 -30.57 -4.87
N ALA A 31 4.81 -31.12 -6.09
CA ALA A 31 4.40 -32.50 -6.28
C ALA A 31 5.42 -33.37 -5.53
N PRO A 32 5.00 -34.24 -4.59
CA PRO A 32 5.85 -35.37 -4.25
C PRO A 32 6.07 -36.13 -5.56
N GLU A 33 7.32 -36.45 -5.87
CA GLU A 33 7.73 -37.16 -7.08
C GLU A 33 6.72 -38.27 -7.41
N ALA A 34 5.89 -38.02 -8.42
CA ALA A 34 4.86 -38.95 -8.84
C ALA A 34 5.53 -40.07 -9.66
N ASP A 35 5.28 -41.30 -9.21
CA ASP A 35 5.59 -42.56 -9.88
C ASP A 35 5.14 -42.51 -11.36
N PRO A 36 5.94 -42.95 -12.36
CA PRO A 36 5.66 -42.73 -13.79
C PRO A 36 4.41 -43.42 -14.36
N ASN A 37 3.60 -44.07 -13.53
CA ASN A 37 2.51 -44.94 -13.99
C ASN A 37 1.10 -44.49 -13.58
N ASP A 38 0.94 -43.31 -12.99
CA ASP A 38 -0.40 -42.80 -12.67
C ASP A 38 -0.97 -42.00 -13.84
N ASN A 39 -1.89 -42.62 -14.58
CA ASN A 39 -2.63 -42.06 -15.71
C ASN A 39 -3.84 -41.24 -15.25
N THR A 40 -3.75 -40.59 -14.08
CA THR A 40 -4.78 -39.66 -13.60
C THR A 40 -4.73 -38.34 -14.37
N ASN A 41 -5.56 -38.29 -15.40
CA ASN A 41 -6.34 -37.13 -15.83
C ASN A 41 -5.66 -35.75 -15.65
N ILE A 42 -4.96 -35.31 -16.70
CA ILE A 42 -4.23 -34.03 -16.84
C ILE A 42 -5.16 -32.80 -16.70
N ASN A 43 -6.47 -32.98 -16.55
CA ASN A 43 -7.44 -31.89 -16.37
C ASN A 43 -7.53 -31.29 -14.96
N ALA A 44 -6.84 -31.84 -13.95
CA ALA A 44 -6.84 -31.25 -12.60
C ALA A 44 -5.95 -29.98 -12.46
N ARG A 45 -5.23 -29.59 -13.52
CA ARG A 45 -4.14 -28.59 -13.42
C ARG A 45 -4.58 -27.12 -13.53
N ASN A 46 -5.83 -26.83 -13.88
CA ASN A 46 -6.27 -25.45 -14.19
C ASN A 46 -7.48 -24.95 -13.38
N ASP A 47 -7.95 -25.65 -12.37
CA ASP A 47 -9.10 -25.19 -11.58
C ASP A 47 -8.64 -24.22 -10.47
N VAL A 48 -8.23 -23.01 -10.87
CA VAL A 48 -8.03 -21.91 -9.92
C VAL A 48 -9.40 -21.58 -9.34
N SER A 49 -9.62 -21.95 -8.07
CA SER A 49 -10.86 -21.60 -7.37
C SER A 49 -11.17 -20.11 -7.54
N ARG A 50 -12.46 -19.79 -7.73
CA ARG A 50 -12.97 -18.41 -7.84
C ARG A 50 -12.43 -17.52 -6.72
N ASP A 51 -12.31 -18.07 -5.53
CA ASP A 51 -11.82 -17.36 -4.35
C ASP A 51 -10.35 -16.99 -4.48
N SER A 52 -9.54 -17.91 -5.02
CA SER A 52 -8.13 -17.64 -5.33
C SER A 52 -7.98 -16.57 -6.43
N LEU A 53 -8.88 -16.54 -7.42
CA LEU A 53 -8.89 -15.50 -8.44
C LEU A 53 -9.25 -14.11 -7.86
N VAL A 54 -10.24 -14.06 -6.98
CA VAL A 54 -10.66 -12.86 -6.25
C VAL A 54 -9.51 -12.30 -5.41
N GLN A 55 -8.83 -13.15 -4.65
CA GLN A 55 -7.65 -12.76 -3.86
C GLN A 55 -6.51 -12.28 -4.74
N LEU A 56 -6.22 -12.97 -5.84
CA LEU A 56 -5.21 -12.58 -6.82
C LEU A 56 -5.49 -11.20 -7.41
N GLN A 57 -6.75 -10.93 -7.78
CA GLN A 57 -7.16 -9.63 -8.32
C GLN A 57 -7.02 -8.51 -7.29
N ALA A 58 -7.47 -8.75 -6.05
CA ALA A 58 -7.35 -7.78 -4.96
C ALA A 58 -5.89 -7.47 -4.63
N ALA A 59 -5.03 -8.50 -4.53
CA ALA A 59 -3.61 -8.32 -4.26
C ALA A 59 -2.90 -7.51 -5.37
N ASN A 60 -3.19 -7.84 -6.64
CA ASN A 60 -2.67 -7.10 -7.79
C ASN A 60 -3.15 -5.64 -7.83
N ALA A 61 -4.36 -5.37 -7.36
CA ALA A 61 -4.92 -4.02 -7.29
C ALA A 61 -4.41 -3.21 -6.09
N ALA A 62 -4.04 -3.86 -4.99
CA ALA A 62 -3.42 -3.23 -3.82
C ALA A 62 -1.93 -2.88 -4.04
N MET A 63 -1.20 -3.69 -4.83
CA MET A 63 0.23 -3.48 -5.10
C MET A 63 0.61 -2.05 -5.54
N PRO A 64 -0.12 -1.40 -6.47
CA PRO A 64 0.14 0.00 -6.83
C PRO A 64 0.06 0.97 -5.66
N LEU A 65 -0.88 0.80 -4.71
CA LEU A 65 -1.00 1.65 -3.52
C LEU A 65 0.27 1.53 -2.68
N VAL A 66 0.71 0.31 -2.38
CA VAL A 66 1.92 0.08 -1.58
C VAL A 66 3.16 0.66 -2.27
N LYS A 67 3.28 0.51 -3.60
CA LYS A 67 4.37 1.13 -4.38
C LYS A 67 4.34 2.65 -4.30
N LEU A 68 3.17 3.27 -4.38
CA LEU A 68 3.03 4.72 -4.28
C LEU A 68 3.38 5.23 -2.87
N ALA A 69 2.93 4.55 -1.81
CA ALA A 69 3.31 4.85 -0.43
C ALA A 69 4.83 4.74 -0.23
N ARG A 70 5.46 3.67 -0.76
CA ARG A 70 6.91 3.51 -0.74
C ARG A 70 7.62 4.66 -1.46
N ILE A 71 7.14 5.07 -2.63
CA ILE A 71 7.72 6.19 -3.40
C ILE A 71 7.63 7.48 -2.59
N LEU A 72 6.46 7.77 -2.00
CA LEU A 72 6.26 8.94 -1.15
C LEU A 72 7.22 8.93 0.05
N ALA A 73 7.30 7.79 0.75
CA ALA A 73 8.14 7.65 1.92
C ALA A 73 9.64 7.82 1.60
N LYS A 74 10.10 7.19 0.52
CA LYS A 74 11.48 7.33 0.05
C LYS A 74 11.81 8.76 -0.35
N LYS A 75 10.98 9.41 -1.18
CA LYS A 75 11.18 10.79 -1.59
C LYS A 75 11.18 11.77 -0.41
N THR A 76 10.30 11.53 0.56
CA THR A 76 10.20 12.34 1.78
C THR A 76 11.43 12.17 2.65
N SER A 77 11.86 10.92 2.90
CA SER A 77 13.08 10.64 3.66
C SER A 77 14.34 11.21 2.98
N GLU A 78 14.47 11.06 1.66
CA GLU A 78 15.58 11.63 0.89
C GLU A 78 15.63 13.16 1.02
N SER A 79 14.47 13.82 0.95
CA SER A 79 14.33 15.26 1.13
C SER A 79 14.77 15.70 2.53
N ILE A 80 14.30 15.01 3.58
CA ILE A 80 14.70 15.26 4.96
C ILE A 80 16.21 15.02 5.16
N ALA A 81 16.74 13.92 4.62
CA ALA A 81 18.16 13.58 4.72
C ALA A 81 19.05 14.62 4.04
N LYS A 82 18.62 15.14 2.88
CA LYS A 82 19.32 16.21 2.17
C LYS A 82 19.37 17.49 3.00
N LYS A 83 18.25 17.86 3.63
CA LYS A 83 18.19 19.01 4.55
C LYS A 83 19.10 18.86 5.76
N ARG A 84 19.14 17.67 6.36
CA ARG A 84 20.07 17.37 7.46
C ARG A 84 21.52 17.55 7.06
N ARG A 85 21.92 17.02 5.91
CA ARG A 85 23.29 17.15 5.40
C ARG A 85 23.69 18.60 5.08
N ALA A 86 22.72 19.45 4.75
CA ALA A 86 22.95 20.89 4.57
C ALA A 86 23.16 21.66 5.89
N GLY A 87 23.20 20.98 7.04
CA GLY A 87 23.46 21.59 8.35
C GLY A 87 22.24 22.24 9.00
N ALA A 88 21.03 21.99 8.47
CA ALA A 88 19.85 22.79 8.80
C ALA A 88 18.73 22.04 9.54
N LEU A 89 18.89 20.74 9.82
CA LEU A 89 17.79 19.93 10.39
C LEU A 89 17.81 19.84 11.92
N ASP A 90 18.94 20.07 12.57
CA ASP A 90 19.06 19.89 14.03
C ASP A 90 18.51 21.08 14.84
N VAL A 91 18.00 22.13 14.20
CA VAL A 91 17.66 23.40 14.88
C VAL A 91 16.18 23.84 14.75
N GLU A 92 15.40 23.45 13.73
CA GLU A 92 14.14 24.18 13.42
C GLU A 92 12.83 23.40 13.24
N LEU A 93 12.80 22.06 13.18
CA LEU A 93 11.51 21.35 13.18
C LEU A 93 10.98 21.30 14.62
N ASN A 94 9.94 22.10 14.92
CA ASN A 94 9.31 22.04 16.24
C ASN A 94 8.69 20.65 16.48
N SER A 95 8.52 20.28 17.75
CA SER A 95 8.05 18.95 18.17
C SER A 95 6.65 18.61 17.62
N VAL A 96 5.78 19.62 17.45
CA VAL A 96 4.43 19.44 16.89
C VAL A 96 4.51 19.00 15.44
N THR A 97 5.31 19.68 14.62
CA THR A 97 5.48 19.31 13.21
C THR A 97 6.17 17.96 13.05
N MET A 98 7.14 17.64 13.93
CA MET A 98 7.73 16.30 13.92
C MET A 98 6.71 15.21 14.23
N LYS A 99 5.79 15.47 15.16
CA LYS A 99 4.71 14.55 15.51
C LYS A 99 3.74 14.38 14.34
N GLU A 100 3.25 15.46 13.76
CA GLU A 100 2.34 15.44 12.60
C GLU A 100 2.95 14.65 11.43
N LEU A 101 4.24 14.82 11.14
CA LEU A 101 4.93 14.11 10.06
C LEU A 101 5.10 12.60 10.34
N ASN A 102 5.25 12.20 11.61
CA ASN A 102 5.30 10.79 11.97
C ASN A 102 3.91 10.16 11.85
N GLU A 103 2.89 10.80 12.43
CA GLU A 103 1.50 10.32 12.40
C GLU A 103 0.99 10.20 10.96
N ALA A 104 1.31 11.15 10.08
CA ALA A 104 0.96 11.10 8.67
C ALA A 104 1.56 9.86 7.95
N THR A 105 2.74 9.42 8.38
CA THR A 105 3.36 8.23 7.82
C THR A 105 2.72 6.96 8.36
N GLU A 106 2.47 6.92 9.67
CA GLU A 106 1.87 5.79 10.37
C GLU A 106 0.47 5.49 9.84
N LEU A 107 -0.36 6.52 9.61
CA LEU A 107 -1.71 6.35 9.07
C LEU A 107 -1.74 5.60 7.73
N ILE A 108 -0.92 6.00 6.76
CA ILE A 108 -0.88 5.30 5.47
C ILE A 108 -0.33 3.89 5.64
N TYR A 109 0.75 3.75 6.40
CA TYR A 109 1.46 2.49 6.49
C TYR A 109 0.65 1.42 7.23
N MET A 110 0.08 1.74 8.40
CA MET A 110 -0.71 0.79 9.18
C MET A 110 -1.92 0.29 8.38
N SER A 111 -2.62 1.19 7.67
CA SER A 111 -3.73 0.78 6.83
C SER A 111 -3.30 -0.14 5.68
N LEU A 112 -2.10 0.02 5.11
CA LEU A 112 -1.60 -0.90 4.07
C LEU A 112 -1.22 -2.28 4.64
N GLU A 113 -0.70 -2.34 5.86
CA GLU A 113 -0.40 -3.58 6.57
C GLU A 113 -1.70 -4.32 6.94
N ASP A 114 -2.68 -3.59 7.45
CA ASP A 114 -4.02 -4.13 7.72
C ASP A 114 -4.65 -4.67 6.42
N LEU A 115 -4.54 -3.95 5.29
CA LEU A 115 -5.00 -4.42 4.00
C LEU A 115 -4.34 -5.75 3.60
N SER A 116 -3.01 -5.85 3.67
CA SER A 116 -2.31 -7.09 3.27
C SER A 116 -2.64 -8.26 4.18
N SER A 117 -2.95 -8.02 5.44
CA SER A 117 -3.39 -9.05 6.38
C SER A 117 -4.82 -9.55 6.12
N LEU A 118 -5.70 -8.67 5.63
CA LEU A 118 -7.11 -8.98 5.36
C LEU A 118 -7.32 -9.74 4.04
N LEU A 119 -6.55 -9.44 3.00
CA LEU A 119 -6.69 -10.09 1.68
C LEU A 119 -6.56 -11.64 1.70
N PRO A 120 -5.63 -12.25 2.47
CA PRO A 120 -5.56 -13.68 2.69
C PRO A 120 -6.86 -14.30 3.23
N LEU A 121 -7.64 -13.54 4.00
CA LEU A 121 -8.82 -14.04 4.72
C LEU A 121 -10.06 -14.15 3.84
N LEU A 122 -10.07 -13.51 2.67
CA LEU A 122 -11.15 -13.59 1.70
C LEU A 122 -11.41 -15.02 1.21
N THR A 123 -10.41 -15.91 1.26
CA THR A 123 -10.50 -17.29 0.75
C THR A 123 -10.51 -18.34 1.86
N ARG A 124 -10.30 -17.95 3.12
CA ARG A 124 -10.15 -18.85 4.27
C ARG A 124 -11.33 -18.86 5.22
N THR A 125 -12.36 -18.07 4.94
CA THR A 125 -13.46 -17.81 5.86
C THR A 125 -14.79 -18.30 5.30
N ALA A 126 -15.70 -18.72 6.19
CA ALA A 126 -17.07 -19.08 5.83
C ALA A 126 -17.79 -17.89 5.16
N GLU A 127 -18.77 -18.17 4.31
CA GLU A 127 -19.44 -17.17 3.47
C GLU A 127 -19.97 -15.95 4.23
N ALA A 128 -20.58 -16.15 5.41
CA ALA A 128 -21.06 -15.05 6.24
C ALA A 128 -19.94 -14.14 6.76
N MET A 129 -18.76 -14.69 7.03
CA MET A 129 -17.58 -13.92 7.42
C MET A 129 -16.97 -13.18 6.22
N ARG A 130 -17.13 -13.72 5.00
CA ARG A 130 -16.61 -13.10 3.77
C ARG A 130 -17.24 -11.75 3.48
N ILE A 131 -18.56 -11.61 3.62
CA ILE A 131 -19.26 -10.32 3.47
C ILE A 131 -18.73 -9.30 4.48
N HIS A 132 -18.54 -9.72 5.73
CA HIS A 132 -17.97 -8.85 6.76
C HIS A 132 -16.55 -8.39 6.40
N ARG A 133 -15.68 -9.30 5.94
CA ARG A 133 -14.32 -8.97 5.47
C ARG A 133 -14.31 -8.05 4.26
N GLN A 134 -15.26 -8.21 3.33
CA GLN A 134 -15.39 -7.30 2.18
C GLN A 134 -15.74 -5.88 2.64
N ASN A 135 -16.65 -5.74 3.61
CA ASN A 135 -16.98 -4.44 4.18
C ASN A 135 -15.80 -3.81 4.93
N GLU A 136 -15.03 -4.60 5.69
CA GLU A 136 -13.80 -4.14 6.33
C GLU A 136 -12.80 -3.63 5.29
N ILE A 137 -12.57 -4.38 4.20
CA ILE A 137 -11.68 -3.96 3.11
C ILE A 137 -12.16 -2.65 2.49
N ARG A 138 -13.47 -2.48 2.26
CA ARG A 138 -14.02 -1.22 1.70
C ARG A 138 -13.82 -0.03 2.62
N SER A 139 -14.10 -0.21 3.91
CA SER A 139 -13.84 0.82 4.92
C SER A 139 -12.37 1.22 4.88
N LEU A 140 -11.49 0.23 4.87
CA LEU A 140 -10.05 0.45 4.88
C LEU A 140 -9.54 1.11 3.59
N ILE A 141 -10.13 0.83 2.43
CA ILE A 141 -9.82 1.55 1.19
C ILE A 141 -10.24 3.03 1.29
N ALA A 142 -11.38 3.32 1.93
CA ALA A 142 -11.81 4.69 2.16
C ALA A 142 -10.85 5.42 3.12
N ASP A 143 -10.47 4.77 4.21
CA ASP A 143 -9.51 5.28 5.18
C ASP A 143 -8.14 5.54 4.52
N LEU A 144 -7.66 4.64 3.64
CA LEU A 144 -6.43 4.82 2.87
C LEU A 144 -6.46 6.05 1.96
N ARG A 145 -7.62 6.38 1.37
CA ARG A 145 -7.76 7.60 0.56
C ARG A 145 -7.65 8.85 1.42
N GLU A 146 -8.34 8.87 2.55
CA GLU A 146 -8.31 9.99 3.48
C GLU A 146 -6.91 10.18 4.07
N ALA A 147 -6.26 9.08 4.46
CA ALA A 147 -4.90 9.07 4.98
C ALA A 147 -3.92 9.67 3.95
N MET A 148 -3.96 9.24 2.69
CA MET A 148 -3.10 9.83 1.65
C MET A 148 -3.37 11.33 1.45
N GLY A 149 -4.64 11.74 1.38
CA GLY A 149 -5.00 13.16 1.25
C GLY A 149 -4.47 14.01 2.41
N THR A 150 -4.63 13.52 3.63
CA THR A 150 -4.15 14.15 4.86
C THR A 150 -2.62 14.24 4.88
N THR A 151 -1.94 13.16 4.54
CA THR A 151 -0.47 13.12 4.51
C THR A 151 0.11 14.08 3.48
N LEU A 152 -0.45 14.13 2.26
CA LEU A 152 -0.01 15.10 1.26
C LEU A 152 -0.22 16.53 1.75
N THR A 153 -1.36 16.81 2.38
CA THR A 153 -1.66 18.14 2.97
C THR A 153 -0.65 18.52 4.07
N ILE A 154 -0.29 17.58 4.96
CA ILE A 154 0.72 17.81 6.00
C ILE A 154 2.09 18.07 5.36
N LEU A 155 2.47 17.29 4.35
CA LEU A 155 3.75 17.49 3.66
C LEU A 155 3.81 18.83 2.92
N GLU A 156 2.73 19.23 2.24
CA GLU A 156 2.60 20.51 1.55
C GLU A 156 2.62 21.70 2.50
N SER A 157 1.94 21.61 3.64
CA SER A 157 1.81 22.75 4.57
C SER A 157 2.97 22.87 5.55
N ARG A 158 3.67 21.76 5.85
CA ARG A 158 4.72 21.73 6.87
C ARG A 158 6.09 21.51 6.27
N LEU A 159 6.26 20.43 5.50
CA LEU A 159 7.57 20.01 5.04
C LEU A 159 8.06 20.90 3.88
N VAL A 160 7.20 21.19 2.90
CA VAL A 160 7.56 22.00 1.73
C VAL A 160 8.03 23.41 2.12
N PRO A 161 7.31 24.20 2.96
CA PRO A 161 7.76 25.53 3.35
C PRO A 161 9.04 25.50 4.18
N PHE A 162 9.17 24.50 5.06
CA PHE A 162 10.40 24.26 5.81
C PHE A 162 11.57 23.99 4.86
N MET A 163 11.35 23.25 3.76
CA MET A 163 12.37 23.07 2.74
C MET A 163 12.68 24.38 2.00
N ALA A 164 11.68 25.15 1.56
CA ALA A 164 11.91 26.38 0.80
C ALA A 164 12.76 27.41 1.56
N LYS A 165 12.51 27.59 2.87
CA LYS A 165 13.20 28.57 3.73
C LYS A 165 14.73 28.37 3.80
N ILE A 166 15.21 27.14 3.62
CA ILE A 166 16.59 26.75 3.98
C ILE A 166 17.53 26.61 2.78
N LEU A 167 17.06 26.15 1.61
CA LEU A 167 17.93 25.87 0.45
C LEU A 167 17.82 26.91 -0.68
N GLY A 168 16.99 27.94 -0.52
CA GLY A 168 16.67 28.89 -1.60
C GLY A 168 16.01 28.22 -2.81
N ASP A 169 15.73 28.99 -3.86
CA ASP A 169 15.09 28.55 -5.14
C ASP A 169 15.95 27.57 -5.98
N SER A 170 16.86 26.83 -5.34
CA SER A 170 17.46 25.64 -5.95
C SER A 170 16.35 24.69 -6.38
N ASN A 171 16.58 23.96 -7.47
CA ASN A 171 15.70 23.08 -8.27
C ASN A 171 15.06 21.89 -7.48
N GLU A 172 14.77 22.08 -6.20
CA GLU A 172 14.39 21.16 -5.13
C GLU A 172 12.88 20.91 -5.01
N LEU A 173 12.07 21.56 -5.84
CA LEU A 173 10.63 21.36 -5.99
C LEU A 173 10.23 19.93 -6.46
N ARG A 174 11.14 18.94 -6.48
CA ARG A 174 10.88 17.57 -6.94
C ARG A 174 9.91 16.78 -6.05
N LEU A 175 9.76 17.17 -4.78
CA LEU A 175 8.78 16.53 -3.90
C LEU A 175 7.38 17.13 -4.14
N GLU A 176 7.24 18.45 -4.05
CA GLU A 176 5.97 19.16 -4.25
C GLU A 176 5.38 18.91 -5.64
N THR A 177 6.20 19.01 -6.70
CA THR A 177 5.75 18.72 -8.08
C THR A 177 5.28 17.28 -8.28
N SER A 178 5.65 16.35 -7.39
CA SER A 178 5.17 14.98 -7.45
C SER A 178 3.87 14.73 -6.71
N PHE A 179 3.40 15.65 -5.86
CA PHE A 179 2.18 15.43 -5.07
C PHE A 179 0.91 15.32 -5.92
N PRO A 180 0.66 16.19 -6.93
CA PRO A 180 -0.52 16.02 -7.79
C PRO A 180 -0.52 14.68 -8.52
N ILE A 181 0.64 14.24 -9.01
CA ILE A 181 0.80 12.97 -9.74
C ILE A 181 0.59 11.78 -8.79
N LEU A 182 1.17 11.85 -7.58
CA LEU A 182 1.00 10.81 -6.56
C LEU A 182 -0.46 10.70 -6.12
N LYS A 183 -1.13 11.84 -5.86
CA LYS A 183 -2.54 11.88 -5.49
C LYS A 183 -3.42 11.25 -6.57
N GLN A 184 -3.29 11.69 -7.82
CA GLN A 184 -4.06 11.15 -8.93
C GLN A 184 -3.82 9.64 -9.12
N SER A 185 -2.55 9.21 -9.04
CA SER A 185 -2.20 7.79 -9.16
C SER A 185 -2.78 6.95 -8.02
N TRP A 186 -2.79 7.50 -6.80
CA TRP A 186 -3.36 6.87 -5.61
C TRP A 186 -4.88 6.74 -5.71
N GLU A 187 -5.56 7.81 -6.09
CA GLU A 187 -7.02 7.81 -6.31
C GLU A 187 -7.41 6.76 -7.33
N LYS A 188 -6.73 6.73 -8.49
CA LYS A 188 -6.97 5.72 -9.53
C LYS A 188 -6.71 4.28 -9.05
N ALA A 189 -5.64 4.06 -8.29
CA ALA A 189 -5.35 2.74 -7.72
C ALA A 189 -6.41 2.33 -6.69
N SER A 190 -6.87 3.28 -5.87
CA SER A 190 -7.92 3.07 -4.88
C SER A 190 -9.28 2.80 -5.55
N ASP A 191 -9.58 3.47 -6.68
CA ASP A 191 -10.80 3.24 -7.46
C ASP A 191 -10.83 1.82 -7.99
N ARG A 192 -9.72 1.38 -8.58
CA ARG A 192 -9.59 0.02 -9.10
C ARG A 192 -9.74 -1.03 -7.99
N LEU A 193 -9.12 -0.80 -6.83
CA LEU A 193 -9.24 -1.74 -5.71
C LEU A 193 -10.68 -1.76 -5.15
N MET A 194 -11.34 -0.60 -5.08
CA MET A 194 -12.74 -0.50 -4.68
C MET A 194 -13.67 -1.22 -5.67
N GLU A 195 -13.49 -1.03 -6.98
CA GLU A 195 -14.26 -1.71 -8.02
C GLU A 195 -14.16 -3.23 -7.90
N ILE A 196 -12.94 -3.74 -7.73
CA ILE A 196 -12.70 -5.17 -7.51
C ILE A 196 -13.41 -5.63 -6.22
N SER A 197 -13.34 -4.86 -5.13
CA SER A 197 -14.04 -5.20 -3.89
C SER A 197 -15.57 -5.23 -4.01
N LEU A 198 -16.15 -4.46 -4.94
CA LEU A 198 -17.58 -4.44 -5.23
C LEU A 198 -18.00 -5.59 -6.16
N SER A 199 -17.14 -5.98 -7.11
CA SER A 199 -17.42 -7.11 -8.01
C SER A 199 -17.58 -8.44 -7.27
N PHE A 200 -17.10 -8.53 -6.03
CA PHE A 200 -17.27 -9.72 -5.21
C PHE A 200 -18.73 -9.99 -4.78
N GLU A 201 -19.61 -8.99 -4.77
CA GLU A 201 -21.02 -9.13 -4.37
C GLU A 201 -21.94 -9.59 -5.51
N VAL A 202 -21.75 -9.03 -6.71
CA VAL A 202 -22.59 -9.33 -7.89
C VAL A 202 -22.52 -10.80 -8.26
N ASP A 203 -21.38 -11.41 -7.98
CA ASP A 203 -21.05 -12.78 -8.28
C ASP A 203 -21.60 -13.81 -7.29
N GLN A 204 -22.01 -13.37 -6.09
CA GLN A 204 -22.64 -14.20 -5.05
C GLN A 204 -24.17 -14.14 -5.09
N ALA A 205 -24.75 -13.02 -5.55
CA ALA A 205 -26.20 -12.84 -5.67
C ALA A 205 -26.83 -13.60 -6.86
N ALA A 206 -26.01 -14.24 -7.70
CA ALA A 206 -26.43 -14.97 -8.89
C ALA A 206 -26.52 -16.50 -8.70
N ILE A 207 -26.38 -17.01 -7.46
CA ILE A 207 -26.49 -18.43 -7.10
C ILE A 207 -27.79 -18.69 -6.36
#